data_AF-A0A133VIX8-F1
#
_entry.id   AF-A0A133VIX8-F1
#
_cell.length_a   1.000
_cell.length_b   1.000
_cell.length_c   1.000
_cell.angle_alpha   90.00
_cell.angle_beta   90.00
_cell.angle_gamma   90.00
#
_symmetry.space_group_name_H-M   'P 1'
#
loop_
_entity.id
_entity.type
_entity.pdbx_description
1 polymer ?
#
loop_
_entity_poly.entity_id
_entity_poly.type
_entity_poly.pdbx_seq_one_letter_code
_entity_poly.pdbx_strand_id
1 'polypeptide(L)'
;MNSFREGGQARKLDELMRLQSSAMRFSYNRLCKGKSKSEVEEDIKEKFNEINSRYRRGGYFRAEANYESAKKLSETGELESPEKVVFGGRENLKKRENGEITNEE
;
A
#
# COMPACT_ATOMS: atom_id res chain seq x y z
N MET A 1 -37.07 -0.82 -2.66
CA MET A 1 -36.44 -0.67 -1.33
C MET A 1 -35.13 -1.45 -1.32
N ASN A 2 -34.01 -0.85 -1.74
CA ASN A 2 -32.68 -1.51 -1.76
C ASN A 2 -31.47 -0.56 -1.70
N SER A 3 -31.65 0.76 -1.88
CA SER A 3 -30.56 1.73 -1.90
C SER A 3 -29.79 1.87 -0.56
N PHE A 4 -30.46 1.68 0.58
CA PHE A 4 -29.82 1.76 1.90
C PHE A 4 -28.82 0.62 2.18
N ARG A 5 -28.99 -0.55 1.53
CA ARG A 5 -28.09 -1.72 1.70
C ARG A 5 -26.85 -1.60 0.82
N GLU A 6 -26.94 -0.91 -0.31
CA GLU A 6 -25.83 -0.69 -1.25
C GLU A 6 -24.80 0.29 -0.68
N GLY A 7 -25.23 1.41 -0.09
CA GLY A 7 -24.32 2.40 0.51
C GLY A 7 -23.56 1.89 1.74
N GLY A 8 -24.11 0.91 2.47
CA GLY A 8 -23.40 0.25 3.57
C GLY A 8 -22.34 -0.75 3.09
N GLN A 9 -22.63 -1.49 2.01
CA GLN A 9 -21.70 -2.47 1.44
C GLN A 9 -20.56 -1.80 0.68
N ALA A 10 -20.84 -0.74 -0.07
CA ALA A 10 -19.83 0.05 -0.77
C ALA A 10 -18.79 0.62 0.22
N ARG A 11 -19.25 1.24 1.32
CA ARG A 11 -18.34 1.76 2.36
C ARG A 11 -17.45 0.69 2.98
N LYS A 12 -18.00 -0.51 3.27
CA LYS A 12 -17.22 -1.63 3.80
C LYS A 12 -16.19 -2.15 2.79
N LEU A 13 -16.54 -2.15 1.50
CA LEU A 13 -15.60 -2.52 0.45
C LEU A 13 -14.47 -1.48 0.34
N ASP A 14 -14.80 -0.19 0.37
CA ASP A 14 -13.80 0.89 0.35
C ASP A 14 -12.85 0.80 1.53
N GLU A 15 -13.38 0.55 2.74
CA GLU A 15 -12.57 0.36 3.94
C GLU A 15 -11.63 -0.83 3.79
N LEU A 16 -12.12 -1.97 3.29
CA LEU A 16 -11.31 -3.15 3.02
C LEU A 16 -10.20 -2.87 1.99
N MET A 17 -10.50 -2.14 0.92
CA MET A 17 -9.52 -1.75 -0.10
C MET A 17 -8.48 -0.78 0.46
N ARG A 18 -8.88 0.14 1.34
CA ARG A 18 -7.98 1.05 2.06
C ARG A 18 -7.03 0.27 2.98
N LEU A 19 -7.55 -0.68 3.77
CA LEU A 19 -6.75 -1.54 4.64
C LEU A 19 -5.79 -2.42 3.85
N GLN A 20 -6.23 -3.01 2.74
CA GLN A 20 -5.36 -3.80 1.86
C GLN A 20 -4.24 -2.95 1.26
N SER A 21 -4.53 -1.73 0.83
CA SER A 21 -3.53 -0.79 0.31
C SER A 21 -2.54 -0.35 1.39
N SER A 22 -3.00 -0.18 2.63
CA SER A 22 -2.15 0.10 3.79
C SER A 22 -1.27 -1.09 4.15
N ALA A 23 -1.79 -2.32 4.11
CA ALA A 23 -1.01 -3.53 4.30
C ALA A 23 0.09 -3.67 3.24
N MET A 24 -0.21 -3.36 1.97
CA MET A 24 0.78 -3.34 0.90
C MET A 24 1.92 -2.34 1.18
N ARG A 25 1.61 -1.07 1.49
CA ARG A 25 2.64 -0.05 1.78
C ARG A 25 3.47 -0.41 3.01
N PHE A 26 2.82 -0.95 4.04
CA PHE A 26 3.51 -1.43 5.24
C PHE A 26 4.48 -2.56 4.91
N SER A 27 4.02 -3.56 4.14
CA SER A 27 4.85 -4.68 3.69
C SER A 27 6.05 -4.21 2.87
N TYR A 28 5.83 -3.27 1.95
CA TYR A 28 6.88 -2.67 1.13
C TYR A 28 7.97 -2.03 2.00
N ASN A 29 7.58 -1.26 3.02
CA ASN A 29 8.53 -0.67 3.96
C ASN A 29 9.35 -1.72 4.72
N ARG A 30 8.74 -2.88 5.03
CA ARG A 30 9.46 -4.00 5.67
C ARG A 30 10.46 -4.65 4.71
N LEU A 31 10.10 -4.80 3.44
CA LEU A 31 11.02 -5.30 2.41
C LEU A 31 12.23 -4.37 2.21
N CYS A 32 12.04 -3.05 2.17
CA CYS A 32 13.13 -2.07 2.15
C CYS A 32 14.06 -2.19 3.38
N LYS A 33 13.52 -2.62 4.53
CA LYS A 33 14.32 -2.88 5.74
C LYS A 33 15.04 -4.23 5.72
N GLY A 34 14.98 -4.97 4.62
CA GLY A 34 15.61 -6.28 4.47
C GLY A 34 14.91 -7.41 5.21
N LYS A 35 13.66 -7.20 5.68
CA LYS A 35 12.92 -8.28 6.35
C LYS A 35 12.58 -9.41 5.39
N SER A 36 12.69 -10.64 5.88
CA SER A 36 12.29 -11.84 5.14
C SER A 36 10.76 -11.94 5.02
N LYS A 37 10.30 -12.71 4.02
CA LYS A 37 8.87 -12.99 3.81
C LYS A 37 8.14 -13.41 5.09
N SER A 38 8.73 -14.32 5.88
CA SER A 38 8.11 -14.82 7.10
C SER A 38 7.93 -13.72 8.15
N GLU A 39 8.93 -12.86 8.33
CA GLU A 39 8.85 -11.73 9.26
C GLU A 39 7.82 -10.70 8.81
N VAL A 40 7.75 -10.44 7.50
CA VAL A 40 6.74 -9.53 6.95
C VAL A 40 5.34 -10.09 7.11
N GLU A 41 5.10 -11.37 6.83
CA GLU A 41 3.79 -12.00 7.01
C GLU A 41 3.31 -11.97 8.48
N GLU A 42 4.22 -12.17 9.45
CA GLU A 42 3.88 -12.05 10.87
C GLU A 42 3.61 -10.59 11.27
N ASP A 43 4.47 -9.63 10.85
CA ASP A 43 4.26 -8.19 11.11
C ASP A 43 2.87 -7.72 10.58
N ILE A 44 2.46 -8.16 9.38
CA ILE A 44 1.14 -7.79 8.80
C ILE A 44 0.01 -8.46 9.58
N LYS A 45 0.18 -9.72 9.99
CA LYS A 45 -0.83 -10.46 10.75
C LYS A 45 -1.11 -9.78 12.09
N GLU A 46 -0.09 -9.30 12.78
CA GLU A 46 -0.24 -8.55 14.02
C GLU A 46 -0.88 -7.17 13.77
N LYS A 47 -0.40 -6.45 12.74
CA LYS A 47 -0.82 -5.06 12.49
C LYS A 47 -2.22 -4.91 11.89
N PHE A 48 -2.66 -5.86 11.07
CA PHE A 48 -3.93 -5.86 10.34
C PHE A 48 -4.76 -7.10 10.69
N ASN A 49 -4.89 -7.39 11.99
CA ASN A 49 -5.55 -8.58 12.49
C ASN A 49 -7.07 -8.62 12.20
N GLU A 50 -7.66 -7.46 11.92
CA GLU A 50 -9.08 -7.24 11.69
C GLU A 50 -9.59 -7.67 10.31
N ILE A 51 -8.70 -7.85 9.32
CA ILE A 51 -9.06 -8.29 7.97
C ILE A 51 -8.76 -9.77 7.72
N ASN A 52 -9.37 -10.38 6.71
CA ASN A 52 -9.09 -11.79 6.37
C ASN A 52 -7.64 -11.98 5.87
N SER A 53 -7.02 -13.11 6.20
CA SER A 53 -5.63 -13.44 5.83
C SER A 53 -5.36 -13.37 4.32
N ARG A 54 -6.35 -13.64 3.48
CA ARG A 54 -6.25 -13.51 2.02
C ARG A 54 -5.94 -12.07 1.60
N TYR A 55 -6.57 -11.08 2.22
CA TYR A 55 -6.33 -9.67 1.91
C TYR A 55 -4.97 -9.20 2.43
N ARG A 56 -4.57 -9.65 3.63
CA ARG A 56 -3.20 -9.41 4.15
C ARG A 56 -2.14 -9.94 3.19
N ARG A 57 -2.23 -11.23 2.82
CA ARG A 57 -1.29 -11.87 1.89
C ARG A 57 -1.31 -11.22 0.50
N GLY A 58 -2.47 -10.82 0.01
CA GLY A 58 -2.57 -10.04 -1.23
C GLY A 58 -1.82 -8.71 -1.14
N GLY A 59 -1.85 -8.05 0.02
CA GLY A 59 -1.03 -6.87 0.33
C GLY A 59 0.47 -7.16 0.21
N TYR A 60 0.94 -8.25 0.84
CA TYR A 60 2.33 -8.70 0.74
C TYR A 60 2.77 -8.95 -0.71
N PHE A 61 2.03 -9.77 -1.46
CA PHE A 61 2.44 -10.13 -2.83
C PHE A 61 2.50 -8.92 -3.75
N ARG A 62 1.57 -7.97 -3.59
CA ARG A 62 1.61 -6.72 -4.33
C ARG A 62 2.82 -5.87 -3.93
N ALA A 63 3.18 -5.85 -2.65
CA ALA A 63 4.37 -5.14 -2.19
C ALA A 63 5.66 -5.76 -2.72
N GLU A 64 5.78 -7.08 -2.72
CA GLU A 64 6.91 -7.83 -3.26
C GLU A 64 7.10 -7.53 -4.75
N ALA A 65 6.02 -7.61 -5.55
CA ALA A 65 6.07 -7.27 -6.98
C ALA A 65 6.52 -5.82 -7.21
N ASN A 66 5.98 -4.87 -6.44
CA ASN A 66 6.36 -3.46 -6.52
C ASN A 66 7.82 -3.23 -6.10
N TYR A 67 8.30 -3.94 -5.08
CA TYR A 67 9.67 -3.81 -4.58
C TYR A 67 10.67 -4.32 -5.61
N GLU A 68 10.40 -5.47 -6.23
CA GLU A 68 11.21 -6.00 -7.32
C GLU A 68 11.21 -5.07 -8.54
N SER A 69 10.08 -4.44 -8.87
CA SER A 69 10.03 -3.41 -9.91
C SER A 69 10.87 -2.18 -9.54
N ALA A 70 10.81 -1.73 -8.28
CA ALA A 70 11.57 -0.57 -7.83
C ALA A 70 13.08 -0.81 -7.81
N LYS A 71 13.51 -2.03 -7.46
CA LYS A 71 14.92 -2.45 -7.58
C LYS A 71 15.39 -2.32 -9.03
N LYS A 72 14.64 -2.86 -9.99
CA LYS A 72 14.97 -2.77 -11.43
C LYS A 72 15.07 -1.31 -11.91
N LEU A 73 14.13 -0.46 -11.51
CA LEU A 73 14.18 0.97 -11.83
C LEU A 73 15.38 1.68 -11.18
N SER A 74 15.83 1.19 -10.03
CA SER A 74 17.04 1.73 -9.38
C SER A 74 18.31 1.31 -10.12
N GLU A 75 18.34 0.08 -10.65
CA GLU A 75 19.43 -0.40 -11.50
C GLU A 75 19.52 0.37 -12.83
N THR A 76 18.39 0.80 -13.41
CA THR A 76 18.37 1.63 -14.63
C THR A 76 18.62 3.12 -14.37
N GLY A 77 18.63 3.56 -13.11
CA GLY A 77 18.76 4.97 -12.71
C GLY A 77 17.48 5.80 -12.84
N GLU A 78 16.34 5.18 -13.17
CA GLU A 78 15.02 5.83 -13.22
C GLU A 78 14.44 6.11 -11.81
N LEU A 79 14.96 5.42 -10.80
CA LEU A 79 14.64 5.61 -9.39
C LEU A 79 15.94 5.70 -8.58
N GLU A 80 15.99 6.59 -7.58
CA GLU A 80 17.18 6.73 -6.72
C GLU A 80 17.44 5.47 -5.89
N SER A 81 16.38 4.90 -5.31
CA SER A 81 16.39 3.64 -4.55
C SER A 81 14.96 3.18 -4.26
N PRO A 82 14.73 1.89 -3.93
CA PRO A 82 13.41 1.40 -3.52
C PRO A 82 12.80 2.18 -2.34
N GLU A 83 13.62 2.67 -1.42
CA GLU A 83 13.22 3.48 -0.26
C GLU A 83 12.60 4.84 -0.66
N LYS A 84 12.85 5.30 -1.89
CA LYS A 84 12.43 6.61 -2.41
C LYS A 84 11.18 6.53 -3.29
N VAL A 85 10.47 5.39 -3.29
CA VAL A 85 9.18 5.26 -3.98
C VAL A 85 8.14 6.17 -3.32
N VAL A 86 7.47 6.96 -4.15
CA VAL A 86 6.34 7.80 -3.76
C VAL A 86 5.03 7.12 -4.18
N PHE A 87 4.33 6.54 -3.20
CA PHE A 87 3.01 5.98 -3.43
C PHE A 87 1.99 7.10 -3.68
N GLY A 88 1.17 6.95 -4.73
CA GLY A 88 0.25 8.00 -5.18
C GLY A 88 0.85 8.95 -6.23
N GLY A 89 2.11 8.76 -6.60
CA GLY A 89 2.77 9.49 -7.68
C GLY A 89 3.46 10.77 -7.23
N ARG A 90 4.58 11.10 -7.88
CA ARG A 90 5.37 12.31 -7.58
C ARG A 90 4.64 13.60 -7.90
N GLU A 91 3.75 13.60 -8.88
CA GLU A 91 2.95 14.77 -9.24
C GLU A 91 2.01 15.16 -8.09
N ASN A 92 1.28 14.19 -7.52
CA ASN A 92 0.40 14.45 -6.39
C ASN A 92 1.19 14.90 -5.15
N LEU A 93 2.39 14.36 -4.92
CA LEU A 93 3.27 14.84 -3.86
C LEU A 93 3.62 16.33 -4.06
N LYS A 94 4.02 16.73 -5.27
CA LYS A 94 4.34 18.14 -5.58
C LYS A 94 3.13 19.06 -5.41
N LYS A 95 1.96 18.64 -5.90
CA LYS A 95 0.70 19.38 -5.72
C LYS A 95 0.40 19.60 -4.23
N ARG A 96 0.64 18.60 -3.37
CA ARG A 96 0.51 18.75 -1.91
C ARG A 96 1.53 19.71 -1.32
N GLU A 97 2.80 19.60 -1.71
CA GLU A 97 3.87 20.48 -1.23
C GLU A 97 3.62 21.95 -1.61
N ASN A 98 2.98 22.19 -2.76
CA ASN A 98 2.59 23.51 -3.23
C ASN A 98 1.26 24.03 -2.62
N GLY A 99 0.53 23.21 -1.86
CA GLY A 99 -0.79 23.55 -1.33
C GLY A 99 -1.91 23.58 -2.38
N GLU A 100 -1.71 22.94 -3.53
CA GLU A 100 -2.69 22.86 -4.63
C GLU A 100 -3.79 21.82 -4.37
N ILE A 101 -3.48 20.79 -3.57
CA ILE A 101 -4.44 19.76 -3.13
C ILE A 101 -4.33 19.55 -1.62
N THR A 102 -5.46 19.25 -0.99
CA THR A 102 -5.55 19.14 0.48
C THR A 102 -5.37 17.69 0.95
N ASN A 103 -5.40 17.49 2.28
CA ASN A 103 -5.41 16.16 2.89
C ASN A 103 -6.80 15.49 2.85
N GLU A 104 -7.84 16.20 2.39
CA GLU A 104 -9.23 15.74 2.38
C GLU A 104 -9.62 15.04 1.06
N GLU A 105 -8.73 15.07 0.07
CA GLU A 105 -8.81 14.34 -1.20
C GLU A 105 -7.99 13.02 -1.16
#